data_AF-A0AAX7UZJ4-F1
#
_entry.id   AF-A0AAX7UZJ4-F1
#
_cell.length_a   1.000
_cell.length_b   1.000
_cell.length_c   1.000
_cell.angle_alpha   90.00
_cell.angle_beta   90.00
_cell.angle_gamma   90.00
#
_symmetry.space_group_name_H-M   'P 1'
#
loop_
_entity.id
_entity.type
_entity.pdbx_description
1 polymer ?
#
loop_
_entity_poly.entity_id
_entity_poly.type
_entity_poly.pdbx_seq_one_letter_code
_entity_poly.pdbx_strand_id
1 'polypeptide(L)'
;MTSMAASSTTKIAWRLQEFEAQSSSISCLALGKSSGRLLATGGEDCRVNIWAVSKANCIMSLTGHKNPVESIHFNVSEEQVAAGSQSGSIRVWDLEAAKILRTLMGHKANITSLGFHPFGDFLASSSMDTNIKVGVLSCGHTQAVRSLAFSPDGKWLASASDDCTVKLWDLAQGKTITEFKSHTAAVNIVQFHPNEYLLASGSSDRTIKLWDLEKFTMIGSLEGDTTPVRCICFSPDGSCLYSGATDSLRVFGWEPDRCFDAVPVSWGKVSDLAICNQQLIGVSHHLSSVSSYVVDLKRVKKSGGAVIQGIIQDDQPLTEPKKDPKGAALRKNYERPTTTCRSQRYGERRSPSEDEADEKLSSAEIHNAEDYKAIFQPKSAISRTPPKMSEPFPAPPEDGESSTASRFCETSGDDAPPTFQSGALSDEEALTQMKKGHETMCVMLSSRLKNLQTVRGVWTRDGIKIALDTAVSMNDPSIVVDILNIINPQSLWKLDVCMVVLPQLDKLLQSKYESYIQTGCTSLKLVMKHFWTLISDTLKATPSVGVDITREERHQKCRVCCEQLKNLSNIVKNKATQVGRHGSTFKELQLLMSPLDDSP
;
A
#
# COMPACT_ATOMS: atom_id res chain seq x y z
N MET A 1 -20.71 -37.60 26.84
CA MET A 1 -20.90 -36.16 27.11
C MET A 1 -19.84 -35.41 26.34
N THR A 2 -20.20 -34.98 25.14
CA THR A 2 -19.38 -34.18 24.23
C THR A 2 -19.27 -32.77 24.81
N SER A 3 -18.05 -32.39 25.21
CA SER A 3 -17.69 -31.01 25.55
C SER A 3 -17.83 -30.16 24.28
N MET A 4 -18.86 -29.31 24.23
CA MET A 4 -18.92 -28.20 23.29
C MET A 4 -17.88 -27.18 23.74
N ALA A 5 -16.82 -27.01 22.95
CA ALA A 5 -15.94 -25.86 23.09
C ALA A 5 -16.78 -24.59 22.86
N ALA A 6 -17.00 -23.81 23.91
CA ALA A 6 -17.62 -22.50 23.81
C ALA A 6 -16.75 -21.63 22.90
N SER A 7 -17.27 -21.24 21.72
CA SER A 7 -16.62 -20.25 20.88
C SER A 7 -16.69 -18.90 21.59
N SER A 8 -15.57 -18.43 22.14
CA SER A 8 -15.49 -17.08 22.69
C SER A 8 -15.68 -16.07 21.55
N THR A 9 -16.80 -15.37 21.55
CA THR A 9 -17.12 -14.34 20.56
C THR A 9 -16.38 -13.05 20.91
N THR A 10 -15.12 -12.89 20.47
CA THR A 10 -14.36 -11.64 20.67
C THR A 10 -14.99 -10.43 19.94
N LYS A 11 -14.85 -9.22 20.50
CA LYS A 11 -15.32 -7.95 19.90
C LYS A 11 -14.78 -7.75 18.47
N ILE A 12 -15.61 -7.24 17.55
CA ILE A 12 -15.24 -6.93 16.15
C ILE A 12 -14.32 -5.71 16.08
N ALA A 13 -14.56 -4.70 16.91
CA ALA A 13 -13.77 -3.49 17.00
C ALA A 13 -13.51 -3.13 18.46
N TRP A 14 -12.32 -2.59 18.74
CA TRP A 14 -11.95 -2.11 20.07
C TRP A 14 -10.93 -0.96 19.98
N ARG A 15 -10.89 -0.15 21.04
CA ARG A 15 -9.84 0.84 21.23
C ARG A 15 -8.58 0.13 21.72
N LEU A 16 -7.49 0.28 20.99
CA LEU A 16 -6.20 -0.33 21.32
C LEU A 16 -5.45 0.50 22.36
N GLN A 17 -5.43 1.83 22.18
CA GLN A 17 -4.67 2.72 23.03
C GLN A 17 -5.20 4.16 22.94
N GLU A 18 -5.11 4.89 24.05
CA GLU A 18 -5.19 6.35 24.11
C GLU A 18 -3.99 6.87 24.89
N PHE A 19 -3.36 7.94 24.41
CA PHE A 19 -2.29 8.62 25.11
C PHE A 19 -2.23 10.09 24.70
N GLU A 20 -1.61 10.91 25.54
CA GLU A 20 -1.30 12.30 25.22
C GLU A 20 0.02 12.36 24.46
N ALA A 21 0.00 12.81 23.20
CA ALA A 21 1.17 12.73 22.33
C ALA A 21 2.11 13.93 22.51
N GLN A 22 1.57 15.12 22.82
CA GLN A 22 2.35 16.35 22.97
C GLN A 22 1.56 17.41 23.74
N SER A 23 2.22 18.46 24.25
CA SER A 23 1.58 19.52 25.04
C SER A 23 0.72 20.50 24.22
N SER A 24 0.77 20.40 22.89
CA SER A 24 0.07 21.26 21.94
C SER A 24 -0.97 20.49 21.15
N SER A 25 -1.85 21.20 20.43
CA SER A 25 -2.86 20.55 19.59
C SER A 25 -2.20 19.82 18.41
N ILE A 26 -2.71 18.64 18.11
CA ILE A 26 -2.37 17.85 16.93
C ILE A 26 -3.21 18.35 15.76
N SER A 27 -2.58 18.55 14.61
CA SER A 27 -3.22 18.95 13.35
C SER A 27 -3.27 17.78 12.36
N CYS A 28 -2.33 16.84 12.41
CA CYS A 28 -2.31 15.70 11.50
C CYS A 28 -1.75 14.42 12.11
N LEU A 29 -2.22 13.29 11.57
CA LEU A 29 -1.79 11.94 11.89
C LEU A 29 -1.51 11.17 10.60
N ALA A 30 -0.52 10.28 10.61
CA ALA A 30 -0.28 9.35 9.52
C ALA A 30 0.10 7.97 10.06
N LEU A 31 -0.51 6.92 9.53
CA LEU A 31 -0.12 5.53 9.80
C LEU A 31 0.85 5.03 8.72
N GLY A 32 1.85 4.27 9.15
CA GLY A 32 2.65 3.45 8.26
C GLY A 32 1.78 2.41 7.56
N LYS A 33 1.63 2.51 6.23
CA LYS A 33 0.70 1.67 5.45
C LYS A 33 1.18 0.24 5.24
N SER A 34 2.50 0.01 5.26
CA SER A 34 3.10 -1.29 5.01
C SER A 34 3.10 -2.17 6.26
N SER A 35 3.38 -1.58 7.43
CA SER A 35 3.45 -2.29 8.69
C SER A 35 2.16 -2.20 9.50
N GLY A 36 1.41 -1.09 9.41
CA GLY A 36 0.32 -0.78 10.34
C GLY A 36 0.80 -0.72 11.80
N ARG A 37 2.09 -0.45 12.02
CA ARG A 37 2.76 -0.43 13.34
C ARG A 37 3.48 0.87 13.64
N LEU A 38 3.70 1.72 12.65
CA LEU A 38 4.21 3.07 12.84
C LEU A 38 3.10 4.10 12.77
N LEU A 39 3.22 5.13 13.61
CA LEU A 39 2.35 6.28 13.65
C LEU A 39 3.23 7.53 13.71
N ALA A 40 2.90 8.54 12.92
CA ALA A 40 3.45 9.88 13.02
C ALA A 40 2.37 10.88 13.43
N THR A 41 2.75 11.81 14.30
CA THR A 41 1.90 12.92 14.74
C THR A 41 2.58 14.24 14.40
N GLY A 42 1.81 15.22 13.94
CA GLY A 42 2.27 16.58 13.71
C GLY A 42 1.28 17.58 14.28
N GLY A 43 1.79 18.69 14.82
CA GLY A 43 0.97 19.67 15.52
C GLY A 43 1.53 21.07 15.55
N GLU A 44 0.95 21.87 16.44
CA GLU A 44 1.29 23.29 16.63
C GLU A 44 2.68 23.50 17.24
N ASP A 45 3.25 22.49 17.89
CA ASP A 45 4.64 22.49 18.38
C ASP A 45 5.70 22.44 17.27
N CYS A 46 5.27 22.40 15.99
CA CYS A 46 6.14 22.36 14.83
C CYS A 46 7.05 21.12 14.77
N ARG A 47 6.71 20.05 15.51
CA ARG A 47 7.46 18.79 15.55
C ARG A 47 6.70 17.69 14.83
N VAL A 48 7.46 16.67 14.42
CA VAL A 48 6.90 15.39 13.97
C VAL A 48 7.36 14.32 14.94
N ASN A 49 6.44 13.71 15.67
CA ASN A 49 6.75 12.64 16.62
C ASN A 49 6.39 11.29 16.02
N ILE A 50 7.28 10.30 16.17
CA ILE A 50 7.12 8.94 15.65
C ILE A 50 6.89 7.97 16.80
N TRP A 51 5.89 7.10 16.65
CA TRP A 51 5.37 6.22 17.68
C TRP A 51 5.22 4.80 17.12
N ALA A 52 5.36 3.81 18.00
CA ALA A 52 4.88 2.46 17.72
C ALA A 52 3.39 2.37 18.09
N VAL A 53 2.56 1.89 17.17
CA VAL A 53 1.13 1.64 17.40
C VAL A 53 1.01 0.56 18.47
N SER A 54 0.48 0.93 19.66
CA SER A 54 0.36 0.19 20.93
C SER A 54 1.29 0.64 22.06
N LYS A 55 2.27 1.51 21.79
CA LYS A 55 3.18 2.05 22.82
C LYS A 55 2.94 3.54 23.01
N ALA A 56 2.92 3.98 24.26
CA ALA A 56 2.73 5.40 24.62
C ALA A 56 4.04 6.20 24.56
N ASN A 57 5.18 5.51 24.44
CA ASN A 57 6.48 6.15 24.42
C ASN A 57 6.81 6.60 23.00
N CYS A 58 7.15 7.89 22.87
CA CYS A 58 7.69 8.43 21.63
C CYS A 58 9.01 7.73 21.31
N ILE A 59 9.16 7.26 20.06
CA ILE A 59 10.41 6.65 19.59
C ILE A 59 11.42 7.77 19.30
N MET A 60 10.99 8.75 18.50
CA MET A 60 11.81 9.88 18.09
C MET A 60 10.96 11.11 17.76
N SER A 61 11.55 12.30 17.95
CA SER A 61 10.97 13.59 17.58
C SER A 61 11.83 14.25 16.50
N LEU A 62 11.22 14.63 15.40
CA LEU A 62 11.87 15.31 14.28
C LEU A 62 11.56 16.79 14.37
N THR A 63 12.61 17.61 14.38
CA THR A 63 12.53 19.07 14.53
C THR A 63 13.03 19.78 13.28
N GLY A 64 12.68 21.06 13.16
CA GLY A 64 13.19 21.95 12.10
C GLY A 64 12.11 22.77 11.40
N HIS A 65 10.82 22.38 11.48
CA HIS A 65 9.75 23.28 11.05
C HIS A 65 9.65 24.48 12.00
N LYS A 66 9.33 25.65 11.44
CA LYS A 66 9.09 26.91 12.17
C LYS A 66 7.60 27.22 12.33
N ASN A 67 6.74 26.40 11.72
CA ASN A 67 5.30 26.56 11.67
C ASN A 67 4.64 25.20 11.92
N PRO A 68 3.37 25.20 12.36
CA PRO A 68 2.61 23.98 12.59
C PRO A 68 2.69 23.00 11.43
N VAL A 69 2.74 21.71 11.75
CA VAL A 69 2.81 20.62 10.76
C VAL A 69 1.40 20.17 10.40
N GLU A 70 0.99 20.38 9.16
CA GLU A 70 -0.41 20.22 8.71
C GLU A 70 -0.66 18.91 7.97
N SER A 71 0.38 18.26 7.46
CA SER A 71 0.27 16.97 6.80
C SER A 71 1.54 16.15 6.96
N ILE A 72 1.38 14.83 7.08
CA ILE A 72 2.47 13.87 7.17
C ILE A 72 2.16 12.69 6.26
N HIS A 73 3.19 12.11 5.64
CA HIS A 73 3.06 10.89 4.86
C HIS A 73 4.35 10.07 4.96
N PHE A 74 4.23 8.76 5.16
CA PHE A 74 5.35 7.82 5.09
C PHE A 74 5.61 7.38 3.64
N ASN A 75 6.84 7.05 3.28
CA ASN A 75 7.07 6.34 2.04
C ASN A 75 6.57 4.87 2.16
N VAL A 76 6.48 4.17 1.03
CA VAL A 76 5.94 2.79 0.98
C VAL A 76 6.73 1.82 1.88
N SER A 77 8.03 2.03 2.05
CA SER A 77 8.87 1.18 2.90
C SER A 77 9.00 1.63 4.36
N GLU A 78 8.37 2.75 4.73
CA GLU A 78 8.44 3.37 6.07
C GLU A 78 9.86 3.70 6.55
N GLU A 79 10.79 3.93 5.61
CA GLU A 79 12.15 4.42 5.88
C GLU A 79 12.24 5.94 5.84
N GLN A 80 11.29 6.59 5.17
CA GLN A 80 11.24 8.04 5.05
C GLN A 80 9.88 8.56 5.48
N VAL A 81 9.89 9.74 6.08
CA VAL A 81 8.68 10.51 6.38
C VAL A 81 8.81 11.88 5.75
N ALA A 82 7.74 12.33 5.10
CA ALA A 82 7.60 13.71 4.65
C ALA A 82 6.56 14.41 5.52
N ALA A 83 6.85 15.65 5.92
CA ALA A 83 5.91 16.50 6.62
C ALA A 83 5.84 17.88 5.99
N GLY A 84 4.63 18.40 5.89
CA GLY A 84 4.31 19.68 5.29
C GLY A 84 3.76 20.64 6.33
N SER A 85 4.25 21.87 6.34
CA SER A 85 3.86 22.88 7.31
C SER A 85 2.77 23.82 6.81
N GLN A 86 2.19 24.58 7.75
CA GLN A 86 1.31 25.71 7.48
C GLN A 86 1.95 26.78 6.58
N SER A 87 3.28 26.95 6.62
CA SER A 87 4.00 27.90 5.77
C SER A 87 4.23 27.43 4.33
N GLY A 88 3.82 26.21 3.96
CA GLY A 88 4.11 25.65 2.64
C GLY A 88 5.51 25.03 2.51
N SER A 89 6.24 24.90 3.61
CA SER A 89 7.52 24.18 3.65
C SER A 89 7.28 22.69 3.81
N ILE A 90 8.06 21.87 3.11
CA ILE A 90 8.02 20.42 3.23
C ILE A 90 9.41 19.97 3.64
N ARG A 91 9.48 19.09 4.63
CA ARG A 91 10.73 18.45 5.03
C ARG A 91 10.58 16.94 4.90
N VAL A 92 11.65 16.28 4.48
CA VAL A 92 11.72 14.84 4.31
C VAL A 92 12.87 14.33 5.16
N TRP A 93 12.61 13.35 6.02
CA TRP A 93 13.60 12.74 6.89
C TRP A 93 13.80 11.27 6.53
N ASP A 94 15.02 10.81 6.77
CA ASP A 94 15.40 9.41 6.86
C ASP A 94 15.22 8.98 8.31
N LEU A 95 14.36 8.00 8.53
CA LEU A 95 14.03 7.47 9.86
C LEU A 95 15.11 6.52 10.38
N GLU A 96 15.85 5.86 9.51
CA GLU A 96 16.93 4.93 9.88
C GLU A 96 18.21 5.68 10.24
N ALA A 97 18.53 6.72 9.47
CA ALA A 97 19.68 7.58 9.72
C ALA A 97 19.35 8.75 10.66
N ALA A 98 18.09 8.90 11.07
CA ALA A 98 17.59 9.99 11.93
C ALA A 98 18.11 11.37 11.45
N LYS A 99 17.98 11.64 10.15
CA LYS A 99 18.50 12.88 9.54
C LYS A 99 17.53 13.45 8.55
N ILE A 100 17.56 14.78 8.40
CA ILE A 100 16.86 15.43 7.30
C ILE A 100 17.55 15.07 5.98
N LEU A 101 16.76 14.75 4.96
CA LEU A 101 17.20 14.46 3.60
C LEU A 101 17.00 15.65 2.67
N ARG A 102 15.82 16.27 2.74
CA ARG A 102 15.42 17.34 1.82
C ARG A 102 14.52 18.35 2.53
N THR A 103 14.73 19.63 2.22
CA THR A 103 13.77 20.70 2.49
C THR A 103 13.27 21.23 1.14
N LEU A 104 11.96 21.15 0.92
CA LEU A 104 11.32 21.65 -0.30
C LEU A 104 10.47 22.87 0.06
N MET A 105 10.58 23.92 -0.76
CA MET A 105 9.81 25.14 -0.60
C MET A 105 9.16 25.51 -1.93
N GLY A 106 8.10 26.32 -1.88
CA GLY A 106 7.51 26.92 -3.06
C GLY A 106 5.98 26.98 -3.05
N HIS A 107 5.31 26.29 -2.12
CA HIS A 107 3.90 26.55 -1.84
C HIS A 107 3.76 27.86 -1.07
N LYS A 108 2.63 28.54 -1.27
CA LYS A 108 2.34 29.85 -0.65
C LYS A 108 1.43 29.74 0.58
N ALA A 109 0.95 28.54 0.88
CA ALA A 109 0.06 28.25 1.99
C ALA A 109 0.25 26.82 2.49
N ASN A 110 -0.53 26.43 3.50
CA ASN A 110 -0.47 25.15 4.19
C ASN A 110 -0.42 23.97 3.23
N ILE A 111 0.45 23.02 3.51
CA ILE A 111 0.50 21.74 2.80
C ILE A 111 -0.57 20.82 3.37
N THR A 112 -1.52 20.43 2.54
CA THR A 112 -2.72 19.68 2.93
C THR A 112 -2.56 18.17 2.74
N SER A 113 -1.77 17.75 1.76
CA SER A 113 -1.51 16.35 1.47
C SER A 113 -0.17 16.18 0.79
N LEU A 114 0.44 15.02 1.04
CA LEU A 114 1.72 14.60 0.52
C LEU A 114 1.55 13.17 0.00
N GLY A 115 2.30 12.82 -1.04
CA GLY A 115 2.39 11.44 -1.51
C GLY A 115 3.77 11.17 -2.05
N PHE A 116 4.35 10.02 -1.71
CA PHE A 116 5.57 9.56 -2.36
C PHE A 116 5.23 8.83 -3.65
N HIS A 117 6.02 9.06 -4.70
CA HIS A 117 5.86 8.29 -5.92
C HIS A 117 6.25 6.82 -5.67
N PRO A 118 5.46 5.82 -6.12
CA PRO A 118 5.70 4.40 -5.78
C PRO A 118 7.07 3.85 -6.21
N PHE A 119 7.63 4.38 -7.30
CA PHE A 119 8.89 3.88 -7.90
C PHE A 119 9.99 4.95 -8.01
N GLY A 120 9.68 6.19 -7.68
CA GLY A 120 10.46 7.37 -8.07
C GLY A 120 10.91 8.10 -6.83
N ASP A 121 12.10 8.71 -6.88
CA ASP A 121 12.64 9.46 -5.75
C ASP A 121 12.12 10.91 -5.71
N PHE A 122 10.81 11.06 -5.80
CA PHE A 122 10.14 12.35 -5.68
C PHE A 122 8.78 12.17 -5.00
N LEU A 123 8.24 13.28 -4.53
CA LEU A 123 6.93 13.34 -3.91
C LEU A 123 6.04 14.37 -4.62
N ALA A 124 4.73 14.16 -4.51
CA ALA A 124 3.73 15.15 -4.83
C ALA A 124 3.27 15.85 -3.55
N SER A 125 2.95 17.13 -3.68
CA SER A 125 2.43 17.95 -2.59
C SER A 125 1.26 18.77 -3.06
N SER A 126 0.24 18.90 -2.21
CA SER A 126 -0.92 19.74 -2.45
C SER A 126 -1.04 20.79 -1.36
N SER A 127 -1.65 21.92 -1.70
CA SER A 127 -1.74 23.04 -0.77
C SER A 127 -3.10 23.74 -0.82
N MET A 128 -3.37 24.50 0.24
CA MET A 128 -4.45 25.50 0.27
C MET A 128 -4.25 26.63 -0.76
N ASP A 129 -3.04 26.79 -1.32
CA ASP A 129 -2.77 27.73 -2.41
C ASP A 129 -3.33 27.31 -3.78
N THR A 130 -4.17 26.27 -3.78
CA THR A 130 -4.84 25.62 -4.93
C THR A 130 -3.92 24.86 -5.88
N ASN A 131 -2.61 24.84 -5.62
CA ASN A 131 -1.65 24.15 -6.47
C ASN A 131 -1.30 22.76 -5.94
N ILE A 132 -0.81 21.98 -6.89
CA ILE A 132 -0.17 20.69 -6.75
C ILE A 132 1.23 20.84 -7.34
N LYS A 133 2.24 20.41 -6.59
CA LYS A 133 3.63 20.40 -7.03
C LYS A 133 4.17 18.99 -7.06
N VAL A 134 4.79 18.64 -8.19
CA VAL A 134 5.49 17.37 -8.41
C VAL A 134 6.82 17.68 -9.11
N GLY A 135 7.93 17.64 -8.39
CA GLY A 135 9.22 18.08 -8.92
C GLY A 135 9.16 19.52 -9.45
N VAL A 136 9.37 19.70 -10.76
CA VAL A 136 9.34 21.02 -11.43
C VAL A 136 7.93 21.39 -11.94
N LEU A 137 6.98 20.45 -11.94
CA LEU A 137 5.62 20.67 -12.42
C LEU A 137 4.78 21.36 -11.34
N SER A 138 4.06 22.41 -11.74
CA SER A 138 3.09 23.13 -10.91
C SER A 138 1.78 23.19 -11.69
N CYS A 139 0.75 22.55 -11.17
CA CYS A 139 -0.61 22.55 -11.71
C CYS A 139 -1.61 22.76 -10.57
N GLY A 140 -2.92 22.83 -10.84
CA GLY A 140 -3.84 23.11 -9.74
C GLY A 140 -5.34 23.05 -10.02
N HIS A 141 -6.04 23.30 -8.94
CA HIS A 141 -7.48 23.44 -8.82
C HIS A 141 -7.88 24.91 -8.68
N THR A 142 -9.19 25.16 -8.64
CA THR A 142 -9.74 26.49 -8.40
C THR A 142 -9.90 26.82 -6.92
N GLN A 143 -9.83 25.80 -6.05
CA GLN A 143 -9.81 25.94 -4.60
C GLN A 143 -8.77 25.00 -3.99
N ALA A 144 -8.66 24.98 -2.65
CA ALA A 144 -7.71 24.15 -1.92
C ALA A 144 -7.80 22.68 -2.33
N VAL A 145 -6.65 22.04 -2.50
CA VAL A 145 -6.56 20.62 -2.83
C VAL A 145 -6.42 19.85 -1.52
N ARG A 146 -7.27 18.86 -1.24
CA ARG A 146 -7.33 18.16 0.05
C ARG A 146 -6.55 16.85 0.08
N SER A 147 -6.46 16.16 -1.05
CA SER A 147 -5.86 14.82 -1.11
C SER A 147 -5.21 14.58 -2.46
N LEU A 148 -4.13 13.81 -2.42
CA LEU A 148 -3.39 13.31 -3.56
C LEU A 148 -3.24 11.80 -3.48
N ALA A 149 -3.27 11.13 -4.63
CA ALA A 149 -2.91 9.73 -4.74
C ALA A 149 -2.14 9.50 -6.03
N PHE A 150 -1.04 8.75 -5.98
CA PHE A 150 -0.40 8.22 -7.19
C PHE A 150 -1.11 6.94 -7.62
N SER A 151 -1.18 6.70 -8.94
CA SER A 151 -1.60 5.40 -9.45
C SER A 151 -0.59 4.32 -9.03
N PRO A 152 -1.01 3.05 -8.85
CA PRO A 152 -0.11 1.96 -8.47
C PRO A 152 1.03 1.74 -9.46
N ASP A 153 0.84 2.12 -10.73
CA ASP A 153 1.86 2.07 -11.78
C ASP A 153 2.74 3.33 -11.86
N GLY A 154 2.48 4.35 -11.04
CA GLY A 154 3.23 5.60 -10.96
C GLY A 154 3.04 6.54 -12.16
N LYS A 155 2.14 6.25 -13.10
CA LYS A 155 1.99 7.09 -14.30
C LYS A 155 1.10 8.30 -14.07
N TRP A 156 0.12 8.16 -13.18
CA TRP A 156 -0.90 9.16 -12.96
C TRP A 156 -0.89 9.67 -11.52
N LEU A 157 -1.41 10.88 -11.36
CA LEU A 157 -1.72 11.47 -10.08
C LEU A 157 -3.20 11.86 -10.08
N ALA A 158 -3.94 11.45 -9.06
CA ALA A 158 -5.29 11.94 -8.80
C ALA A 158 -5.25 13.00 -7.69
N SER A 159 -6.10 14.02 -7.81
CA SER A 159 -6.22 15.09 -6.83
C SER A 159 -7.69 15.40 -6.52
N ALA A 160 -7.98 15.58 -5.24
CA ALA A 160 -9.29 15.95 -4.70
C ALA A 160 -9.29 17.38 -4.18
N SER A 161 -10.35 18.16 -4.39
CA SER A 161 -10.38 19.57 -4.00
C SER A 161 -11.71 20.04 -3.40
N ASP A 162 -11.61 21.16 -2.66
CA ASP A 162 -12.74 21.98 -2.21
C ASP A 162 -13.58 22.53 -3.37
N ASP A 163 -13.05 22.57 -4.60
CA ASP A 163 -13.83 22.94 -5.78
C ASP A 163 -14.82 21.86 -6.26
N CYS A 164 -15.04 20.84 -5.43
CA CYS A 164 -15.96 19.72 -5.67
C CYS A 164 -15.56 18.83 -6.86
N THR A 165 -14.31 18.96 -7.35
CA THR A 165 -13.80 18.16 -8.47
C THR A 165 -12.71 17.20 -8.06
N VAL A 166 -12.60 16.11 -8.83
CA VAL A 166 -11.42 15.25 -8.86
C VAL A 166 -10.73 15.44 -10.19
N LYS A 167 -9.42 15.67 -10.20
CA LYS A 167 -8.63 15.75 -11.43
C LYS A 167 -7.64 14.61 -11.51
N LEU A 168 -7.45 14.10 -12.72
CA LEU A 168 -6.43 13.11 -13.04
C LEU A 168 -5.36 13.72 -13.93
N TRP A 169 -4.10 13.49 -13.60
CA TRP A 169 -2.94 14.11 -14.24
C TRP A 169 -2.02 13.02 -14.81
N ASP A 170 -1.56 13.23 -16.04
CA ASP A 170 -0.48 12.46 -16.63
C ASP A 170 0.86 13.08 -16.20
N LEU A 171 1.67 12.32 -15.47
CA LEU A 171 2.94 12.80 -14.94
C LEU A 171 4.02 12.93 -16.01
N ALA A 172 3.99 12.09 -17.05
CA ALA A 172 4.96 12.15 -18.15
C ALA A 172 4.70 13.37 -19.04
N GLN A 173 3.43 13.67 -19.30
CA GLN A 173 3.04 14.82 -20.13
C GLN A 173 2.90 16.13 -19.34
N GLY A 174 2.75 16.05 -18.01
CA GLY A 174 2.50 17.21 -17.16
C GLY A 174 1.17 17.90 -17.46
N LYS A 175 0.14 17.13 -17.86
CA LYS A 175 -1.17 17.65 -18.29
C LYS A 175 -2.32 16.95 -17.57
N THR A 176 -3.44 17.64 -17.43
CA THR A 176 -4.69 17.04 -16.98
C THR A 176 -5.21 16.08 -18.04
N ILE A 177 -5.48 14.83 -17.65
CA ILE A 177 -6.15 13.84 -18.48
C ILE A 177 -7.65 14.12 -18.50
N THR A 178 -8.25 14.23 -17.31
CA THR A 178 -9.68 14.44 -17.15
C THR A 178 -10.00 15.17 -15.84
N GLU A 179 -11.19 15.77 -15.81
CA GLU A 179 -11.76 16.47 -14.66
C GLU A 179 -13.16 15.89 -14.39
N PHE A 180 -13.32 15.30 -13.21
CA PHE A 180 -14.54 14.66 -12.76
C PHE A 180 -15.38 15.63 -11.92
N LYS A 181 -16.52 16.05 -12.46
CA LYS A 181 -17.46 17.00 -11.84
C LYS A 181 -18.78 16.31 -11.47
N SER A 182 -18.81 15.60 -10.36
CA SER A 182 -20.05 14.96 -9.88
C SER A 182 -20.32 15.17 -8.40
N HIS A 183 -19.30 15.42 -7.58
CA HIS A 183 -19.52 15.74 -6.17
C HIS A 183 -20.19 17.10 -6.01
N THR A 184 -21.04 17.23 -4.98
CA THR A 184 -21.79 18.46 -4.68
C THR A 184 -21.20 19.25 -3.53
N ALA A 185 -20.15 18.72 -2.90
CA ALA A 185 -19.36 19.37 -1.86
C ALA A 185 -17.88 19.00 -1.99
N ALA A 186 -17.06 19.55 -1.08
CA ALA A 186 -15.62 19.33 -1.03
C ALA A 186 -15.24 17.84 -1.05
N VAL A 187 -14.35 17.46 -1.97
CA VAL A 187 -13.83 16.10 -2.07
C VAL A 187 -12.66 15.97 -1.10
N ASN A 188 -12.81 15.11 -0.09
CA ASN A 188 -11.87 15.02 1.02
C ASN A 188 -10.71 14.07 0.70
N ILE A 189 -10.99 12.99 -0.02
CA ILE A 189 -10.01 11.92 -0.26
C ILE A 189 -10.20 11.27 -1.63
N VAL A 190 -9.09 10.87 -2.25
CA VAL A 190 -9.05 10.05 -3.46
C VAL A 190 -8.12 8.87 -3.26
N GLN A 191 -8.46 7.72 -3.83
CA GLN A 191 -7.62 6.53 -3.78
C GLN A 191 -7.80 5.67 -5.03
N PHE A 192 -6.69 5.22 -5.60
CA PHE A 192 -6.71 4.23 -6.67
C PHE A 192 -6.97 2.84 -6.13
N HIS A 193 -7.70 2.04 -6.90
CA HIS A 193 -7.78 0.61 -6.69
C HIS A 193 -6.39 -0.03 -6.90
N PRO A 194 -5.97 -1.00 -6.06
CA PRO A 194 -4.62 -1.57 -6.16
C PRO A 194 -4.38 -2.37 -7.45
N ASN A 195 -5.43 -3.00 -7.99
CA ASN A 195 -5.30 -3.99 -9.08
C ASN A 195 -6.02 -3.60 -10.38
N GLU A 196 -6.84 -2.55 -10.38
CA GLU A 196 -7.75 -2.25 -11.49
C GLU A 196 -7.72 -0.77 -11.84
N TYR A 197 -8.20 -0.44 -13.04
CA TYR A 197 -8.33 0.93 -13.53
C TYR A 197 -9.55 1.63 -12.92
N LEU A 198 -9.58 1.68 -11.59
CA LEU A 198 -10.67 2.23 -10.80
C LEU A 198 -10.11 3.27 -9.82
N LEU A 199 -10.83 4.38 -9.67
CA LEU A 199 -10.58 5.41 -8.67
C LEU A 199 -11.81 5.58 -7.79
N ALA A 200 -11.60 5.68 -6.49
CA ALA A 200 -12.63 6.06 -5.52
C ALA A 200 -12.37 7.48 -5.00
N SER A 201 -13.44 8.25 -4.82
CA SER A 201 -13.38 9.57 -4.21
C SER A 201 -14.45 9.73 -3.12
N GLY A 202 -14.03 10.11 -1.92
CA GLY A 202 -14.90 10.35 -0.77
C GLY A 202 -15.08 11.85 -0.52
N SER A 203 -16.31 12.27 -0.25
CA SER A 203 -16.67 13.69 -0.19
C SER A 203 -17.45 14.09 1.07
N SER A 204 -17.44 15.39 1.32
CA SER A 204 -18.29 16.04 2.34
C SER A 204 -19.78 16.01 1.99
N ASP A 205 -20.12 15.65 0.75
CA ASP A 205 -21.50 15.36 0.35
C ASP A 205 -22.01 14.00 0.85
N ARG A 206 -21.17 13.27 1.63
CA ARG A 206 -21.47 11.98 2.28
C ARG A 206 -21.58 10.81 1.30
N THR A 207 -21.08 10.99 0.09
CA THR A 207 -21.04 9.94 -0.93
C THR A 207 -19.59 9.53 -1.22
N ILE A 208 -19.44 8.30 -1.70
CA ILE A 208 -18.23 7.85 -2.37
C ILE A 208 -18.57 7.64 -3.85
N LYS A 209 -17.79 8.22 -4.75
CA LYS A 209 -17.94 8.02 -6.19
C LYS A 209 -16.85 7.13 -6.73
N LEU A 210 -17.23 6.26 -7.66
CA LEU A 210 -16.36 5.30 -8.32
C LEU A 210 -16.21 5.68 -9.79
N TRP A 211 -14.97 5.70 -10.26
CA TRP A 211 -14.60 6.18 -11.59
C TRP A 211 -13.81 5.12 -12.34
N ASP A 212 -14.33 4.70 -13.49
CA ASP A 212 -13.61 3.87 -14.46
C ASP A 212 -12.57 4.74 -15.15
N LEU A 213 -11.30 4.35 -15.07
CA LEU A 213 -10.16 5.05 -15.63
C LEU A 213 -9.76 4.56 -17.03
N GLU A 214 -10.40 3.53 -17.57
CA GLU A 214 -10.31 3.15 -18.97
C GLU A 214 -11.22 4.05 -19.82
N LYS A 215 -12.45 4.29 -19.33
CA LYS A 215 -13.44 5.14 -20.02
C LYS A 215 -13.52 6.56 -19.51
N PHE A 216 -12.92 6.85 -18.36
CA PHE A 216 -13.00 8.15 -17.67
C PHE A 216 -14.43 8.57 -17.33
N THR A 217 -15.26 7.61 -16.92
CA THR A 217 -16.68 7.83 -16.57
C THR A 217 -16.97 7.41 -15.14
N MET A 218 -17.94 8.08 -14.50
CA MET A 218 -18.48 7.62 -13.23
C MET A 218 -19.26 6.32 -13.45
N ILE A 219 -18.97 5.28 -12.65
CA ILE A 219 -19.66 3.98 -12.74
C ILE A 219 -20.55 3.69 -11.53
N GLY A 220 -20.29 4.34 -10.40
CA GLY A 220 -21.00 4.08 -9.16
C GLY A 220 -20.99 5.28 -8.21
N SER A 221 -21.97 5.30 -7.33
CA SER A 221 -22.14 6.32 -6.29
C SER A 221 -22.66 5.60 -5.05
N LEU A 222 -21.72 5.24 -4.18
CA LEU A 222 -21.96 4.55 -2.94
C LEU A 222 -22.53 5.54 -1.92
N GLU A 223 -23.81 5.34 -1.60
CA GLU A 223 -24.52 6.07 -0.55
C GLU A 223 -24.62 5.21 0.70
N GLY A 224 -24.59 5.85 1.86
CA GLY A 224 -24.79 5.17 3.13
C GLY A 224 -24.33 5.96 4.33
N ASP A 225 -23.26 6.74 4.19
CA ASP A 225 -22.72 7.47 5.32
C ASP A 225 -23.64 8.63 5.76
N THR A 226 -23.94 8.70 7.06
CA THR A 226 -24.71 9.81 7.64
C THR A 226 -23.84 11.06 7.83
N THR A 227 -22.52 10.90 7.72
CA THR A 227 -21.53 11.95 7.98
C THR A 227 -20.52 12.04 6.83
N PRO A 228 -19.79 13.16 6.70
CA PRO A 228 -18.75 13.33 5.68
C PRO A 228 -17.74 12.18 5.66
N VAL A 229 -17.42 11.69 4.46
CA VAL A 229 -16.39 10.67 4.28
C VAL A 229 -15.02 11.31 4.55
N ARG A 230 -14.26 10.75 5.49
CA ARG A 230 -12.95 11.29 5.88
C ARG A 230 -11.79 10.48 5.33
N CYS A 231 -11.90 9.16 5.42
CA CYS A 231 -10.87 8.24 4.96
C CYS A 231 -11.53 7.17 4.09
N ILE A 232 -10.81 6.70 3.08
CA ILE A 232 -11.16 5.52 2.31
C ILE A 232 -9.91 4.65 2.18
N CYS A 233 -10.10 3.34 2.18
CA CYS A 233 -9.02 2.37 2.04
C CYS A 233 -9.53 1.16 1.27
N PHE A 234 -9.02 0.90 0.06
CA PHE A 234 -9.23 -0.39 -0.60
C PHE A 234 -8.59 -1.51 0.21
N SER A 235 -9.25 -2.67 0.26
CA SER A 235 -8.62 -3.89 0.75
C SER A 235 -7.37 -4.22 -0.08
N PRO A 236 -6.32 -4.83 0.49
CA PRO A 236 -5.11 -5.15 -0.27
C PRO A 236 -5.35 -6.07 -1.48
N ASP A 237 -6.41 -6.88 -1.45
CA ASP A 237 -6.85 -7.72 -2.57
C ASP A 237 -7.75 -7.01 -3.58
N GLY A 238 -8.22 -5.79 -3.28
CA GLY A 238 -9.16 -5.02 -4.11
C GLY A 238 -10.64 -5.43 -3.99
N SER A 239 -10.96 -6.45 -3.20
CA SER A 239 -12.32 -6.99 -3.11
C SER A 239 -13.36 -6.01 -2.53
N CYS A 240 -12.95 -5.09 -1.65
CA CYS A 240 -13.86 -4.13 -1.04
C CYS A 240 -13.18 -2.79 -0.72
N LEU A 241 -14.02 -1.79 -0.45
CA LEU A 241 -13.61 -0.45 -0.04
C LEU A 241 -14.08 -0.19 1.39
N TYR A 242 -13.14 0.14 2.28
CA TYR A 242 -13.45 0.62 3.62
C TYR A 242 -13.64 2.13 3.61
N SER A 243 -14.77 2.62 4.13
CA SER A 243 -15.04 4.05 4.36
C SER A 243 -14.97 4.34 5.86
N GLY A 244 -14.10 5.27 6.23
CA GLY A 244 -14.01 5.83 7.58
C GLY A 244 -14.74 7.16 7.65
N ALA A 245 -15.80 7.18 8.45
CA ALA A 245 -16.58 8.38 8.75
C ALA A 245 -16.54 8.66 10.27
N THR A 246 -17.54 9.37 10.81
CA THR A 246 -17.63 9.56 12.26
C THR A 246 -18.14 8.28 12.94
N ASP A 247 -17.39 7.79 13.94
CA ASP A 247 -17.70 6.64 14.81
C ASP A 247 -18.04 5.30 14.13
N SER A 248 -17.92 5.20 12.82
CA SER A 248 -18.28 4.01 12.04
C SER A 248 -17.34 3.77 10.87
N LEU A 249 -17.11 2.48 10.62
CA LEU A 249 -16.44 1.95 9.44
C LEU A 249 -17.49 1.29 8.55
N ARG A 250 -17.62 1.74 7.31
CA ARG A 250 -18.44 1.03 6.32
C ARG A 250 -17.58 0.22 5.36
N VAL A 251 -18.18 -0.85 4.86
CA VAL A 251 -17.56 -1.75 3.90
C VAL A 251 -18.43 -1.80 2.67
N PHE A 252 -17.86 -1.37 1.56
CA PHE A 252 -18.55 -1.26 0.30
C PHE A 252 -17.97 -2.26 -0.70
N GLY A 253 -18.85 -2.91 -1.44
CA GLY A 253 -18.53 -3.51 -2.72
C GLY A 253 -18.67 -2.47 -3.82
N TRP A 254 -17.81 -2.57 -4.82
CA TRP A 254 -17.92 -1.78 -6.04
C TRP A 254 -18.42 -2.63 -7.22
N GLU A 255 -18.37 -3.95 -7.09
CA GLU A 255 -19.02 -4.94 -7.98
C GLU A 255 -19.73 -6.04 -7.15
N PRO A 256 -21.05 -5.93 -6.91
CA PRO A 256 -21.92 -4.78 -7.19
C PRO A 256 -21.67 -3.61 -6.22
N ASP A 257 -22.01 -2.39 -6.67
CA ASP A 257 -22.07 -1.15 -5.87
C ASP A 257 -23.09 -1.31 -4.73
N ARG A 258 -22.61 -1.68 -3.53
CA ARG A 258 -23.45 -1.82 -2.31
C ARG A 258 -22.65 -1.79 -1.03
N CYS A 259 -23.30 -1.42 0.07
CA CYS A 259 -22.76 -1.63 1.41
C CYS A 259 -22.88 -3.10 1.83
N PHE A 260 -21.77 -3.75 2.18
CA PHE A 260 -21.71 -5.11 2.72
C PHE A 260 -21.80 -5.15 4.24
N ASP A 261 -21.22 -4.17 4.93
CA ASP A 261 -21.17 -4.13 6.39
C ASP A 261 -21.04 -2.69 6.92
N ALA A 262 -21.44 -2.50 8.18
CA ALA A 262 -21.27 -1.26 8.92
C ALA A 262 -20.86 -1.58 10.36
N VAL A 263 -19.61 -1.30 10.70
CA VAL A 263 -19.01 -1.62 11.99
C VAL A 263 -18.92 -0.34 12.84
N PRO A 264 -19.55 -0.28 14.03
CA PRO A 264 -19.35 0.83 14.96
C PRO A 264 -17.97 0.71 15.64
N VAL A 265 -17.19 1.80 15.63
CA VAL A 265 -15.80 1.81 16.17
C VAL A 265 -15.59 2.91 17.22
N SER A 266 -16.48 3.89 17.32
CA SER A 266 -16.45 4.97 18.34
C SER A 266 -15.12 5.73 18.40
N TRP A 267 -14.50 5.96 17.25
CA TRP A 267 -13.22 6.67 17.13
C TRP A 267 -13.35 8.19 16.99
N GLY A 268 -14.55 8.74 17.06
CA GLY A 268 -14.85 10.13 16.74
C GLY A 268 -14.59 10.41 15.26
N LYS A 269 -13.68 11.34 14.97
CA LYS A 269 -13.26 11.67 13.60
C LYS A 269 -11.98 10.90 13.25
N VAL A 270 -12.13 9.83 12.49
CA VAL A 270 -10.97 9.10 11.97
C VAL A 270 -10.13 10.02 11.07
N SER A 271 -8.82 9.97 11.29
CA SER A 271 -7.83 10.77 10.56
C SER A 271 -7.11 9.94 9.51
N ASP A 272 -6.79 8.69 9.84
CA ASP A 272 -6.11 7.80 8.91
C ASP A 272 -6.40 6.31 9.19
N LEU A 273 -6.27 5.48 8.15
CA LEU A 273 -6.54 4.04 8.16
C LEU A 273 -5.37 3.24 7.59
N ALA A 274 -5.02 2.10 8.19
CA ALA A 274 -4.06 1.15 7.65
C ALA A 274 -4.57 -0.29 7.82
N ILE A 275 -4.17 -1.19 6.92
CA ILE A 275 -4.57 -2.60 6.98
C ILE A 275 -3.31 -3.44 7.11
N CYS A 276 -3.24 -4.27 8.14
CA CYS A 276 -2.15 -5.23 8.33
C CYS A 276 -2.68 -6.48 9.03
N ASN A 277 -2.21 -7.67 8.61
CA ASN A 277 -2.56 -8.95 9.24
C ASN A 277 -4.07 -9.22 9.41
N GLN A 278 -4.88 -8.84 8.41
CA GLN A 278 -6.36 -8.92 8.49
C GLN A 278 -6.98 -8.09 9.62
N GLN A 279 -6.27 -7.07 10.09
CA GLN A 279 -6.80 -6.05 10.98
C GLN A 279 -6.76 -4.70 10.26
N LEU A 280 -7.79 -3.91 10.47
CA LEU A 280 -7.79 -2.50 10.10
C LEU A 280 -7.49 -1.68 11.34
N ILE A 281 -6.46 -0.86 11.26
CA ILE A 281 -6.03 0.07 12.28
C ILE A 281 -6.55 1.44 11.87
N GLY A 282 -7.36 2.06 12.74
CA GLY A 282 -7.79 3.44 12.58
C GLY A 282 -7.19 4.32 13.67
N VAL A 283 -6.79 5.53 13.30
CA VAL A 283 -6.32 6.53 14.28
C VAL A 283 -7.16 7.80 14.22
N SER A 284 -7.36 8.39 15.39
CA SER A 284 -8.01 9.68 15.57
C SER A 284 -7.28 10.49 16.62
N HIS A 285 -7.49 11.80 16.59
CA HIS A 285 -6.98 12.71 17.61
C HIS A 285 -8.10 13.62 18.11
N HIS A 286 -7.92 14.10 19.34
CA HIS A 286 -8.70 15.17 19.91
C HIS A 286 -7.77 16.04 20.75
N LEU A 287 -7.57 17.30 20.33
CA LEU A 287 -6.58 18.21 20.94
C LEU A 287 -5.17 17.57 20.91
N SER A 288 -4.58 17.29 22.08
CA SER A 288 -3.27 16.64 22.25
C SER A 288 -3.33 15.11 22.33
N SER A 289 -4.52 14.53 22.46
CA SER A 289 -4.70 13.09 22.67
C SER A 289 -4.82 12.34 21.36
N VAL A 290 -4.11 11.22 21.24
CA VAL A 290 -4.20 10.29 20.11
C VAL A 290 -4.83 8.99 20.56
N SER A 291 -5.71 8.47 19.71
CA SER A 291 -6.40 7.21 19.93
C SER A 291 -6.21 6.29 18.74
N SER A 292 -5.88 5.03 19.02
CA SER A 292 -5.81 3.97 18.02
C SER A 292 -6.88 2.93 18.27
N TYR A 293 -7.45 2.41 17.18
CA TYR A 293 -8.53 1.44 17.18
C TYR A 293 -8.17 0.32 16.24
N VAL A 294 -8.64 -0.88 16.57
CA VAL A 294 -8.46 -2.07 15.75
C VAL A 294 -9.82 -2.63 15.40
N VAL A 295 -9.99 -2.99 14.13
CA VAL A 295 -11.14 -3.73 13.61
C VAL A 295 -10.64 -5.07 13.07
N ASP A 296 -11.17 -6.17 13.59
CA ASP A 296 -10.87 -7.52 13.13
C ASP A 296 -11.60 -7.81 11.81
N LEU A 297 -10.88 -7.70 10.70
CA LEU A 297 -11.44 -7.88 9.38
C LEU A 297 -11.83 -9.34 9.07
N LYS A 298 -11.50 -10.32 9.93
CA LYS A 298 -12.01 -11.69 9.76
C LYS A 298 -13.51 -11.79 10.06
N ARG A 299 -14.01 -10.87 10.90
CA ARG A 299 -15.41 -10.83 11.35
C ARG A 299 -16.27 -9.87 10.53
N VAL A 300 -15.62 -9.06 9.69
CA VAL A 300 -16.26 -8.07 8.83
C VAL A 300 -16.72 -8.71 7.53
N LYS A 301 -17.96 -8.45 7.11
CA LYS A 301 -18.50 -8.96 5.84
C LYS A 301 -17.92 -8.18 4.67
N LYS A 302 -17.20 -8.88 3.78
CA LYS A 302 -16.49 -8.29 2.62
C LYS A 302 -17.09 -8.66 1.26
N SER A 303 -18.03 -9.58 1.23
CA SER A 303 -18.67 -10.06 -0.01
C SER A 303 -20.10 -10.51 0.28
N GLY A 304 -21.02 -10.27 -0.65
CA GLY A 304 -22.43 -10.62 -0.50
C GLY A 304 -22.70 -12.12 -0.65
N GLY A 305 -23.04 -12.80 0.44
CA GLY A 305 -23.76 -14.08 0.45
C GLY A 305 -24.99 -13.98 1.36
N ALA A 306 -26.17 -14.23 0.78
CA ALA A 306 -27.53 -14.27 1.38
C ALA A 306 -28.02 -13.05 2.21
N VAL A 307 -28.99 -12.34 1.62
CA VAL A 307 -30.10 -11.54 2.20
C VAL A 307 -29.92 -11.00 3.62
N ILE A 308 -29.74 -9.69 3.74
CA ILE A 308 -30.22 -8.95 4.92
C ILE A 308 -31.64 -8.49 4.60
N GLN A 309 -32.61 -9.12 5.25
CA GLN A 309 -34.00 -8.70 5.22
C GLN A 309 -34.14 -7.52 6.20
N GLY A 310 -34.39 -6.33 5.68
CA GLY A 310 -34.72 -5.18 6.51
C GLY A 310 -34.38 -3.84 5.87
N ILE A 311 -35.45 -3.13 5.49
CA ILE A 311 -35.57 -1.68 5.26
C ILE A 311 -35.41 -1.23 3.79
N ILE A 312 -36.59 -1.27 3.14
CA ILE A 312 -37.16 -0.37 2.11
C ILE A 312 -36.57 -0.42 0.70
N GLN A 313 -37.19 -1.26 -0.14
CA GLN A 313 -37.44 -0.97 -1.56
C GLN A 313 -38.79 -0.27 -1.67
N ASP A 314 -38.83 0.84 -2.39
CA ASP A 314 -39.91 1.09 -3.35
C ASP A 314 -39.27 1.75 -4.58
N ASP A 315 -39.12 0.92 -5.61
CA ASP A 315 -38.71 1.30 -6.96
C ASP A 315 -39.87 2.05 -7.64
N GLN A 316 -39.63 3.31 -8.02
CA GLN A 316 -40.31 3.89 -9.19
C GLN A 316 -39.29 4.64 -10.06
N PRO A 317 -39.40 4.51 -11.40
CA PRO A 317 -38.45 5.12 -12.32
C PRO A 317 -38.61 6.64 -12.32
N LEU A 318 -37.53 7.36 -12.04
CA LEU A 318 -37.49 8.83 -12.12
C LEU A 318 -37.49 9.28 -13.58
N THR A 319 -38.64 9.84 -13.99
CA THR A 319 -38.86 10.65 -15.19
C THR A 319 -37.96 11.88 -15.25
N GLU A 320 -37.52 12.23 -16.47
CA GLU A 320 -36.76 13.44 -16.80
C GLU A 320 -37.42 14.74 -16.28
N PRO A 321 -36.67 15.72 -15.75
CA PRO A 321 -37.25 16.98 -15.30
C PRO A 321 -37.56 17.92 -16.48
N LYS A 322 -38.82 18.31 -16.59
CA LYS A 322 -39.32 19.38 -17.47
C LYS A 322 -38.89 20.78 -17.00
N LYS A 323 -38.64 21.65 -17.97
CA LYS A 323 -38.38 23.10 -17.83
C LYS A 323 -39.64 23.88 -17.44
N ASP A 324 -39.44 24.95 -16.66
CA ASP A 324 -39.97 26.34 -16.78
C ASP A 324 -40.22 26.99 -15.38
N PRO A 325 -40.45 28.32 -15.24
CA PRO A 325 -39.56 29.44 -15.61
C PRO A 325 -39.40 30.51 -14.49
N LYS A 326 -38.32 31.31 -14.59
CA LYS A 326 -38.09 32.69 -14.08
C LYS A 326 -38.00 33.01 -12.56
N GLY A 327 -36.86 33.64 -12.24
CA GLY A 327 -36.68 34.69 -11.21
C GLY A 327 -35.59 34.36 -10.18
N ALA A 328 -34.52 35.13 -9.94
CA ALA A 328 -34.01 36.37 -10.51
C ALA A 328 -32.48 36.39 -10.31
N ALA A 329 -31.77 36.98 -11.26
CA ALA A 329 -30.32 36.99 -11.35
C ALA A 329 -29.66 38.00 -10.40
N LEU A 330 -28.53 37.61 -9.81
CA LEU A 330 -27.46 38.54 -9.45
C LEU A 330 -26.19 38.13 -10.24
N ARG A 331 -26.07 38.73 -11.43
CA ARG A 331 -24.83 38.73 -12.22
C ARG A 331 -23.76 39.49 -11.45
N LYS A 332 -22.61 38.86 -11.23
CA LYS A 332 -21.32 39.55 -11.29
C LYS A 332 -20.50 38.87 -12.38
N ASN A 333 -20.40 39.56 -13.51
CA ASN A 333 -19.46 39.26 -14.58
C ASN A 333 -18.05 39.50 -14.04
N TYR A 334 -17.15 38.54 -14.24
CA TYR A 334 -15.75 38.82 -14.47
C TYR A 334 -15.23 37.83 -15.52
N GLU A 335 -14.52 38.38 -16.49
CA GLU A 335 -13.98 37.68 -17.65
C GLU A 335 -12.98 36.58 -17.26
N ARG A 336 -13.06 35.49 -18.02
CA ARG A 336 -12.16 34.34 -17.99
C ARG A 336 -10.78 34.73 -18.56
N PRO A 337 -9.67 34.50 -17.85
CA PRO A 337 -8.39 34.25 -18.50
C PRO A 337 -8.28 32.74 -18.80
N THR A 338 -7.93 32.41 -20.03
CA THR A 338 -7.52 31.06 -20.44
C THR A 338 -6.26 30.63 -19.69
N THR A 339 -6.35 29.60 -18.86
CA THR A 339 -5.18 28.95 -18.24
C THR A 339 -4.54 27.96 -19.22
N THR A 340 -3.72 28.49 -20.12
CA THR A 340 -2.73 27.68 -20.82
C THR A 340 -1.58 27.39 -19.86
N CYS A 341 -1.30 26.11 -19.62
CA CYS A 341 -0.10 25.64 -18.93
C CYS A 341 1.14 26.15 -19.66
N ARG A 342 1.80 27.20 -19.15
CA ARG A 342 3.06 27.71 -19.68
C ARG A 342 4.10 27.65 -18.57
N SER A 343 5.21 26.97 -18.85
CA SER A 343 6.42 26.99 -18.03
C SER A 343 6.89 28.43 -17.87
N GLN A 344 6.77 28.99 -16.67
CA GLN A 344 7.39 30.25 -16.28
C GLN A 344 8.28 30.01 -15.07
N ARG A 345 9.59 30.23 -15.28
CA ARG A 345 10.60 30.27 -14.22
C ARG A 345 10.39 31.56 -13.41
N TYR A 346 9.79 31.45 -12.24
CA TYR A 346 9.94 32.43 -11.17
C TYR A 346 10.40 31.67 -9.92
N GLY A 347 11.71 31.72 -9.67
CA GLY A 347 12.28 31.40 -8.37
C GLY A 347 12.82 32.70 -7.80
N GLU A 348 12.17 33.25 -6.78
CA GLU A 348 12.86 34.15 -5.86
C GLU A 348 13.88 33.30 -5.11
N ARG A 349 15.15 33.47 -5.48
CA ARG A 349 16.29 32.89 -4.75
C ARG A 349 16.39 33.60 -3.41
N ARG A 350 16.09 32.89 -2.32
CA ARG A 350 16.71 33.21 -1.03
C ARG A 350 18.20 32.87 -1.07
N SER A 351 18.97 33.57 -0.26
CA SER A 351 20.42 33.44 -0.17
C SER A 351 20.81 32.06 0.40
N PRO A 352 21.82 31.36 -0.17
CA PRO A 352 22.26 30.03 0.29
C PRO A 352 22.64 29.94 1.78
N SER A 353 22.92 31.07 2.43
CA SER A 353 23.28 31.14 3.85
C SER A 353 22.13 30.86 4.81
N GLU A 354 20.88 31.10 4.40
CA GLU A 354 19.71 30.86 5.27
C GLU A 354 19.31 29.37 5.28
N ASP A 355 19.43 28.70 4.13
CA ASP A 355 19.13 27.27 3.99
C ASP A 355 20.15 26.40 4.74
N GLU A 356 21.45 26.73 4.70
CA GLU A 356 22.47 26.01 5.49
C GLU A 356 22.34 26.21 7.01
N ALA A 357 21.79 27.35 7.45
CA ALA A 357 21.52 27.60 8.86
C ALA A 357 20.31 26.79 9.36
N ASP A 358 19.27 26.65 8.54
CA ASP A 358 18.06 25.89 8.87
C ASP A 358 18.26 24.36 8.80
N GLU A 359 19.22 23.87 8.00
CA GLU A 359 19.66 22.47 8.03
C GLU A 359 20.42 22.13 9.31
N LYS A 360 21.25 23.06 9.83
CA LYS A 360 21.94 22.89 11.13
C LYS A 360 21.01 22.86 12.35
N LEU A 361 19.79 23.36 12.21
CA LEU A 361 18.77 23.38 13.27
C LEU A 361 17.79 22.20 13.19
N SER A 362 17.80 21.41 12.11
CA SER A 362 16.94 20.25 11.98
C SER A 362 17.61 19.04 12.59
N SER A 363 17.09 18.57 13.73
CA SER A 363 17.59 17.39 14.41
C SER A 363 16.51 16.32 14.53
N ALA A 364 16.94 15.08 14.68
CA ALA A 364 16.10 13.99 15.12
C ALA A 364 16.54 13.59 16.53
N GLU A 365 15.66 13.80 17.51
CA GLU A 365 15.87 13.47 18.90
C GLU A 365 15.31 12.06 19.16
N ILE A 366 16.18 11.08 19.35
CA ILE A 366 15.76 9.70 19.68
C ILE A 366 15.48 9.62 21.18
N HIS A 367 14.23 9.32 21.53
CA HIS A 367 13.77 9.26 22.92
C HIS A 367 13.81 7.82 23.46
N ASN A 368 13.53 6.83 22.61
CA ASN A 368 13.59 5.42 22.97
C ASN A 368 14.54 4.66 22.03
N ALA A 369 15.80 4.52 22.47
CA ALA A 369 16.84 3.88 21.67
C ALA A 369 16.62 2.38 21.44
N GLU A 370 15.94 1.69 22.36
CA GLU A 370 15.64 0.26 22.22
C GLU A 370 14.61 0.04 21.12
N ASP A 371 13.49 0.76 21.16
CA ASP A 371 12.46 0.68 20.13
C ASP A 371 12.97 1.20 18.79
N TYR A 372 13.76 2.27 18.79
CA TYR A 372 14.41 2.79 17.59
C TYR A 372 15.26 1.71 16.91
N LYS A 373 16.16 1.04 17.67
CA LYS A 373 17.01 -0.03 17.13
C LYS A 373 16.25 -1.30 16.78
N ALA A 374 15.10 -1.56 17.42
CA ALA A 374 14.27 -2.71 17.09
C ALA A 374 13.53 -2.52 15.76
N ILE A 375 13.11 -1.28 15.47
CA ILE A 375 12.30 -0.95 14.30
C ILE A 375 13.17 -0.54 13.11
N PHE A 376 14.14 0.34 13.33
CA PHE A 376 15.00 0.91 12.30
C PHE A 376 16.39 0.27 12.37
N GLN A 377 16.53 -0.89 11.72
CA GLN A 377 17.80 -1.61 11.61
C GLN A 377 18.46 -1.42 10.25
N PRO A 378 19.78 -1.23 10.19
CA PRO A 378 20.48 -1.14 8.93
C PRO A 378 20.41 -2.44 8.14
N LYS A 379 19.99 -2.33 6.89
CA LYS A 379 19.81 -3.45 5.93
C LYS A 379 21.07 -4.25 5.62
N SER A 380 22.23 -3.92 6.20
CA SER A 380 23.48 -4.67 6.07
C SER A 380 23.50 -5.99 6.85
N ALA A 381 22.55 -6.21 7.78
CA ALA A 381 22.43 -7.50 8.46
C ALA A 381 21.70 -8.51 7.56
N ILE A 382 22.46 -9.39 6.90
CA ILE A 382 21.92 -10.55 6.18
C ILE A 382 21.25 -11.48 7.19
N SER A 383 19.94 -11.32 7.40
CA SER A 383 19.13 -12.26 8.17
C SER A 383 18.73 -13.42 7.26
N ARG A 384 19.13 -14.65 7.62
CA ARG A 384 18.76 -15.90 6.91
C ARG A 384 17.34 -16.36 7.24
N THR A 385 16.67 -15.70 8.18
CA THR A 385 15.27 -15.91 8.52
C THR A 385 14.40 -14.87 7.82
N PRO A 386 13.25 -15.27 7.23
CA PRO A 386 12.27 -14.33 6.70
C PRO A 386 11.95 -13.25 7.75
N PRO A 387 11.66 -12.00 7.35
CA PRO A 387 11.21 -10.98 8.29
C PRO A 387 10.02 -11.54 9.08
N LYS A 388 10.07 -11.45 10.41
CA LYS A 388 8.92 -11.85 11.23
C LYS A 388 7.74 -10.96 10.83
N MET A 389 6.68 -11.55 10.28
CA MET A 389 5.41 -10.83 10.15
C MET A 389 4.99 -10.39 11.55
N SER A 390 4.62 -9.11 11.71
CA SER A 390 4.14 -8.60 12.98
C SER A 390 2.92 -9.42 13.42
N GLU A 391 2.81 -9.75 14.71
CA GLU A 391 1.63 -10.47 15.19
C GLU A 391 0.41 -9.54 15.19
N PRO A 392 -0.81 -10.06 14.93
CA PRO A 392 -2.05 -9.29 15.09
C PRO A 392 -2.18 -8.74 16.52
N PHE A 393 -2.77 -7.55 16.67
CA PHE A 393 -3.09 -7.03 18.01
C PHE A 393 -4.12 -7.93 18.69
N PRO A 394 -3.91 -8.35 19.95
CA PRO A 394 -4.83 -9.21 20.65
C PRO A 394 -6.15 -8.48 20.93
N ALA A 395 -7.27 -9.19 20.80
CA ALA A 395 -8.56 -8.69 21.25
C ALA A 395 -8.59 -8.67 22.78
N PRO A 396 -9.20 -7.65 23.41
CA PRO A 396 -9.34 -7.60 24.87
C PRO A 396 -10.22 -8.78 25.35
N PRO A 397 -9.93 -9.33 26.55
CA PRO A 397 -10.80 -10.31 27.18
C PRO A 397 -12.18 -9.67 27.46
N GLU A 398 -13.26 -10.45 27.34
CA GLU A 398 -14.60 -9.93 27.64
C GLU A 398 -14.79 -9.79 29.15
N ASP A 399 -15.43 -8.69 29.57
CA ASP A 399 -15.77 -8.42 30.97
C ASP A 399 -16.78 -9.47 31.46
N GLY A 400 -16.27 -10.52 32.09
CA GLY A 400 -17.07 -11.65 32.57
C GLY A 400 -16.22 -12.81 33.07
N GLU A 401 -15.34 -12.54 34.04
CA GLU A 401 -15.04 -13.38 35.21
C GLU A 401 -13.74 -12.89 35.86
N SER A 402 -13.87 -12.35 37.07
CA SER A 402 -12.75 -12.28 37.99
C SER A 402 -12.34 -13.70 38.36
N SER A 403 -11.11 -14.11 38.04
CA SER A 403 -10.47 -15.18 38.80
C SER A 403 -8.96 -14.99 38.85
N THR A 404 -8.55 -14.59 40.05
CA THR A 404 -7.37 -15.08 40.79
C THR A 404 -6.04 -15.11 40.06
N ALA A 405 -5.23 -14.10 40.37
CA ALA A 405 -3.78 -14.24 40.43
C ALA A 405 -3.43 -15.51 41.24
N SER A 406 -2.86 -16.51 40.56
CA SER A 406 -2.16 -17.61 41.23
C SER A 406 -0.66 -17.34 41.11
N ARG A 407 -0.08 -17.00 42.27
CA ARG A 407 1.34 -17.14 42.54
C ARG A 407 1.74 -18.59 42.26
N PHE A 408 2.84 -18.80 41.55
CA PHE A 408 3.67 -19.98 41.75
C PHE A 408 5.15 -19.59 41.85
N CYS A 409 5.77 -20.24 42.82
CA CYS A 409 7.02 -19.92 43.48
C CYS A 409 8.26 -20.11 42.60
N GLU A 410 9.28 -19.35 42.97
CA GLU A 410 10.69 -19.69 42.77
C GLU A 410 10.99 -21.07 43.37
N THR A 411 11.68 -21.90 42.60
CA THR A 411 12.53 -22.97 43.13
C THR A 411 13.87 -22.92 42.42
N SER A 412 14.90 -22.61 43.20
CA SER A 412 16.31 -22.79 42.88
C SER A 412 16.62 -24.27 42.64
N GLY A 413 17.34 -24.56 41.57
CA GLY A 413 17.93 -25.86 41.28
C GLY A 413 19.31 -25.66 40.69
N ASP A 414 20.33 -26.00 41.47
CA ASP A 414 21.70 -26.22 41.03
C ASP A 414 21.73 -27.36 40.00
N ASP A 415 22.43 -27.14 38.87
CA ASP A 415 23.03 -28.24 38.11
C ASP A 415 24.21 -27.72 37.25
N ALA A 416 25.36 -28.36 37.44
CA ALA A 416 26.62 -28.06 36.75
C ALA A 416 26.58 -28.50 35.27
N PRO A 417 27.34 -27.85 34.36
CA PRO A 417 27.29 -28.19 32.94
C PRO A 417 28.12 -29.46 32.63
N PRO A 418 27.68 -30.30 31.67
CA PRO A 418 28.48 -31.43 31.23
C PRO A 418 29.57 -30.98 30.25
N THR A 419 30.77 -31.54 30.44
CA THR A 419 31.93 -31.42 29.57
C THR A 419 31.69 -32.13 28.23
N PHE A 420 31.55 -31.37 27.15
CA PHE A 420 31.64 -31.88 25.79
C PHE A 420 33.11 -31.82 25.32
N GLN A 421 33.73 -32.98 25.14
CA GLN A 421 34.95 -33.12 24.35
C GLN A 421 34.57 -33.11 22.87
N SER A 422 34.96 -32.06 22.14
CA SER A 422 35.02 -32.06 20.68
C SER A 422 36.44 -31.67 20.28
N GLY A 423 37.10 -32.50 19.47
CA GLY A 423 38.41 -32.20 18.91
C GLY A 423 38.35 -30.89 18.14
N ALA A 424 38.99 -29.86 18.68
CA ALA A 424 39.09 -28.56 18.02
C ALA A 424 39.97 -28.70 16.77
N LEU A 425 39.37 -28.47 15.60
CA LEU A 425 40.13 -28.06 14.42
C LEU A 425 40.93 -26.82 14.79
N SER A 426 42.19 -26.74 14.41
CA SER A 426 42.98 -25.53 14.67
C SER A 426 42.34 -24.34 13.94
N ASP A 427 42.38 -23.15 14.56
CA ASP A 427 41.82 -21.92 13.98
C ASP A 427 42.36 -21.64 12.57
N GLU A 428 43.58 -22.09 12.29
CA GLU A 428 44.25 -21.99 11.00
C GLU A 428 43.67 -22.94 9.94
N GLU A 429 43.31 -24.17 10.33
CA GLU A 429 42.58 -25.12 9.48
C GLU A 429 41.14 -24.68 9.23
N ALA A 430 40.49 -24.07 10.23
CA ALA A 430 39.16 -23.49 10.08
C ALA A 430 39.18 -22.28 9.11
N LEU A 431 40.16 -21.37 9.25
CA LEU A 431 40.35 -20.23 8.36
C LEU A 431 40.68 -20.65 6.93
N THR A 432 41.51 -21.66 6.74
CA THR A 432 41.84 -22.18 5.41
C THR A 432 40.65 -22.89 4.77
N GLN A 433 39.83 -23.63 5.53
CA GLN A 433 38.57 -24.17 5.04
C GLN A 433 37.54 -23.09 4.67
N MET A 434 37.43 -22.03 5.48
CA MET A 434 36.56 -20.89 5.17
C MET A 434 37.01 -20.13 3.92
N LYS A 435 38.32 -19.95 3.72
CA LYS A 435 38.88 -19.30 2.52
C LYS A 435 38.69 -20.12 1.26
N LYS A 436 38.69 -21.46 1.34
CA LYS A 436 38.65 -22.39 0.19
C LYS A 436 37.41 -22.26 -0.71
N GLY A 437 36.32 -21.63 -0.23
CA GLY A 437 35.13 -21.30 -1.04
C GLY A 437 34.80 -19.81 -1.10
N HIS A 438 35.52 -18.97 -0.34
CA HIS A 438 35.20 -17.54 -0.19
C HIS A 438 35.46 -16.76 -1.48
N GLU A 439 36.61 -16.97 -2.11
CA GLU A 439 36.97 -16.28 -3.36
C GLU A 439 35.97 -16.62 -4.48
N THR A 440 35.61 -17.89 -4.63
CA THR A 440 34.61 -18.35 -5.59
C THR A 440 33.24 -17.71 -5.30
N MET A 441 32.82 -17.63 -4.03
CA MET A 441 31.58 -16.94 -3.66
C MET A 441 31.64 -15.44 -3.95
N CYS A 442 32.75 -14.77 -3.65
CA CYS A 442 32.93 -13.34 -3.93
C CYS A 442 32.84 -13.05 -5.44
N VAL A 443 33.45 -13.89 -6.27
CA VAL A 443 33.35 -13.77 -7.74
C VAL A 443 31.91 -13.99 -8.21
N MET A 444 31.23 -15.02 -7.71
CA MET A 444 29.82 -15.29 -8.07
C MET A 444 28.89 -14.14 -7.64
N LEU A 445 29.03 -13.63 -6.42
CA LEU A 445 28.22 -12.52 -5.91
C LEU A 445 28.51 -11.21 -6.66
N SER A 446 29.77 -10.95 -7.01
CA SER A 446 30.14 -9.77 -7.79
C SER A 446 29.57 -9.83 -9.21
N SER A 447 29.60 -11.01 -9.84
CA SER A 447 28.95 -11.25 -11.14
C SER A 447 27.43 -11.06 -11.06
N ARG A 448 26.79 -11.66 -10.04
CA ARG A 448 25.36 -11.54 -9.80
C ARG A 448 24.94 -10.09 -9.55
N LEU A 449 25.71 -9.33 -8.78
CA LEU A 449 25.49 -7.91 -8.53
C LEU A 449 25.56 -7.08 -9.82
N LYS A 450 26.56 -7.33 -10.67
CA LYS A 450 26.68 -6.63 -11.97
C LYS A 450 25.49 -6.90 -12.89
N ASN A 451 25.03 -8.15 -12.94
CA ASN A 451 23.85 -8.54 -13.72
C ASN A 451 22.59 -7.86 -13.17
N LEU A 452 22.38 -7.87 -11.85
CA LEU A 452 21.25 -7.19 -11.20
C LEU A 452 21.28 -5.67 -11.38
N GLN A 453 22.46 -5.04 -11.38
CA GLN A 453 22.59 -3.61 -11.67
C GLN A 453 22.17 -3.28 -13.10
N THR A 454 22.51 -4.15 -14.06
CA THR A 454 22.10 -4.01 -15.45
C THR A 454 20.59 -4.14 -15.59
N VAL A 455 20.01 -5.19 -14.99
CA VAL A 455 18.55 -5.40 -14.96
C VAL A 455 17.84 -4.21 -14.31
N ARG A 456 18.35 -3.72 -13.16
CA ARG A 456 17.78 -2.57 -12.46
C ARG A 456 17.76 -1.32 -13.34
N GLY A 457 18.85 -1.05 -14.08
CA GLY A 457 18.92 0.09 -15.00
C GLY A 457 17.84 0.00 -16.09
N VAL A 458 17.68 -1.19 -16.69
CA VAL A 458 16.64 -1.44 -17.70
C VAL A 458 15.24 -1.33 -17.09
N TRP A 459 15.03 -1.89 -15.89
CA TRP A 459 13.74 -1.82 -15.20
C TRP A 459 13.30 -0.36 -14.99
N THR A 460 14.19 0.51 -14.52
CA THR A 460 13.87 1.92 -14.27
C THR A 460 13.55 2.71 -15.53
N ARG A 461 14.07 2.30 -16.69
CA ARG A 461 13.93 3.03 -17.96
C ARG A 461 12.80 2.49 -18.83
N ASP A 462 12.77 1.17 -19.00
CA ASP A 462 11.98 0.48 -20.04
C ASP A 462 10.89 -0.44 -19.43
N GLY A 463 10.85 -0.55 -18.10
CA GLY A 463 9.83 -1.30 -17.36
C GLY A 463 10.13 -2.78 -17.19
N ILE A 464 9.23 -3.45 -16.46
CA ILE A 464 9.47 -4.78 -15.88
C ILE A 464 9.60 -5.91 -16.91
N LYS A 465 8.82 -5.88 -18.00
CA LYS A 465 8.86 -6.91 -19.05
C LYS A 465 10.24 -6.97 -19.69
N ILE A 466 10.76 -5.82 -20.12
CA ILE A 466 12.05 -5.71 -20.81
C ILE A 466 13.20 -6.03 -19.84
N ALA A 467 13.06 -5.64 -18.57
CA ALA A 467 14.03 -6.02 -17.53
C ALA A 467 14.07 -7.54 -17.32
N LEU A 468 12.90 -8.20 -17.34
CA LEU A 468 12.80 -9.64 -17.21
C LEU A 468 13.33 -10.37 -18.47
N ASP A 469 13.02 -9.89 -19.67
CA ASP A 469 13.62 -10.40 -20.92
C ASP A 469 15.14 -10.28 -20.89
N THR A 470 15.66 -9.15 -20.39
CA THR A 470 17.09 -8.94 -20.17
C THR A 470 17.66 -9.96 -19.18
N ALA A 471 16.98 -10.20 -18.06
CA ALA A 471 17.41 -11.18 -17.07
C ALA A 471 17.39 -12.62 -17.63
N VAL A 472 16.38 -12.98 -18.42
CA VAL A 472 16.31 -14.28 -19.10
C VAL A 472 17.44 -14.43 -20.12
N SER A 473 17.77 -13.36 -20.86
CA SER A 473 18.88 -13.36 -21.83
C SER A 473 20.26 -13.57 -21.20
N MET A 474 20.41 -13.25 -19.90
CA MET A 474 21.65 -13.49 -19.14
C MET A 474 21.89 -14.98 -18.85
N ASN A 475 20.88 -15.84 -19.05
CA ASN A 475 20.93 -17.30 -18.84
C ASN A 475 21.43 -17.71 -17.43
N ASP A 476 21.12 -16.89 -16.42
CA ASP A 476 21.44 -17.13 -15.01
C ASP A 476 20.12 -17.22 -14.22
N PRO A 477 19.67 -18.44 -13.82
CA PRO A 477 18.44 -18.62 -13.07
C PRO A 477 18.42 -17.88 -11.73
N SER A 478 19.59 -17.58 -11.15
CA SER A 478 19.68 -16.88 -9.87
C SER A 478 19.17 -15.44 -9.96
N ILE A 479 19.38 -14.78 -11.11
CA ILE A 479 18.91 -13.43 -11.40
C ILE A 479 17.39 -13.43 -11.57
N VAL A 480 16.86 -14.41 -12.31
CA VAL A 480 15.41 -14.58 -12.49
C VAL A 480 14.72 -14.82 -11.14
N VAL A 481 15.31 -15.64 -10.27
CA VAL A 481 14.78 -15.90 -8.92
C VAL A 481 14.77 -14.64 -8.06
N ASP A 482 15.82 -13.81 -8.10
CA ASP A 482 15.84 -12.55 -7.34
C ASP A 482 14.73 -11.61 -7.79
N ILE A 483 14.55 -11.46 -9.10
CA ILE A 483 13.49 -10.63 -9.68
C ILE A 483 12.12 -11.18 -9.29
N LEU A 484 11.88 -12.48 -9.41
CA LEU A 484 10.62 -13.10 -9.02
C LEU A 484 10.31 -12.94 -7.53
N ASN A 485 11.32 -12.97 -6.66
CA ASN A 485 11.14 -12.70 -5.23
C ASN A 485 10.74 -11.25 -4.93
N ILE A 486 11.02 -10.30 -5.83
CA ILE A 486 10.54 -8.92 -5.75
C ILE A 486 9.11 -8.81 -6.32
N ILE A 487 8.84 -9.49 -7.44
CA ILE A 487 7.55 -9.41 -8.15
C ILE A 487 6.43 -10.11 -7.38
N ASN A 488 6.69 -11.30 -6.83
CA ASN A 488 5.71 -12.12 -6.14
C ASN A 488 4.95 -11.40 -5.02
N PRO A 489 5.62 -10.67 -4.09
CA PRO A 489 4.92 -9.95 -3.03
C PRO A 489 4.28 -8.61 -3.47
N GLN A 490 4.65 -8.05 -4.62
CA GLN A 490 4.31 -6.66 -4.99
C GLN A 490 3.14 -6.53 -5.98
N SER A 491 2.44 -7.61 -6.32
CA SER A 491 1.33 -7.62 -7.32
C SER A 491 1.71 -7.03 -8.70
N LEU A 492 2.99 -7.08 -9.09
CA LEU A 492 3.49 -6.49 -10.35
C LEU A 492 3.20 -7.35 -11.59
N TRP A 493 2.34 -8.35 -11.46
CA TRP A 493 2.04 -9.30 -12.51
C TRP A 493 1.15 -8.67 -13.59
N LYS A 494 1.51 -8.88 -14.85
CA LYS A 494 0.71 -8.55 -16.04
C LYS A 494 0.78 -9.72 -17.01
N LEU A 495 -0.17 -9.82 -17.93
CA LEU A 495 -0.19 -10.90 -18.93
C LEU A 495 1.12 -10.98 -19.74
N ASP A 496 1.72 -9.84 -20.06
CA ASP A 496 3.04 -9.76 -20.70
C ASP A 496 4.20 -10.28 -19.83
N VAL A 497 4.11 -10.16 -18.50
CA VAL A 497 5.09 -10.74 -17.57
C VAL A 497 4.89 -12.25 -17.47
N CYS A 498 3.63 -12.72 -17.43
CA CYS A 498 3.31 -14.15 -17.43
C CYS A 498 3.94 -14.87 -18.64
N MET A 499 3.87 -14.26 -19.83
CA MET A 499 4.49 -14.79 -21.06
C MET A 499 5.99 -15.06 -20.91
N VAL A 500 6.72 -14.18 -20.20
CA VAL A 500 8.18 -14.29 -20.02
C VAL A 500 8.51 -15.23 -18.86
N VAL A 501 7.73 -15.22 -17.78
CA VAL A 501 7.99 -16.02 -16.57
C VAL A 501 7.63 -17.49 -16.77
N LEU A 502 6.48 -17.81 -17.36
CA LEU A 502 5.97 -19.19 -17.45
C LEU A 502 7.00 -20.17 -18.05
N PRO A 503 7.70 -19.85 -19.17
CA PRO A 503 8.74 -20.72 -19.71
C PRO A 503 9.94 -20.94 -18.77
N GLN A 504 10.22 -20.00 -17.86
CA GLN A 504 11.33 -20.13 -16.91
C GLN A 504 10.97 -20.99 -15.70
N LEU A 505 9.68 -21.15 -15.38
CA LEU A 505 9.24 -21.92 -14.23
C LEU A 505 9.59 -23.41 -14.35
N ASP A 506 9.66 -23.95 -15.57
CA ASP A 506 10.10 -25.32 -15.83
C ASP A 506 11.45 -25.61 -15.15
N LYS A 507 12.45 -24.78 -15.44
CA LYS A 507 13.81 -24.90 -14.87
C LYS A 507 13.83 -24.72 -13.36
N LEU A 508 12.98 -23.84 -12.82
CA LEU A 508 12.93 -23.56 -11.39
C LEU A 508 12.28 -24.68 -10.59
N LEU A 509 11.17 -25.24 -11.08
CA LEU A 509 10.44 -26.33 -10.43
C LEU A 509 11.22 -27.66 -10.45
N GLN A 510 12.10 -27.82 -11.44
CA GLN A 510 13.01 -28.96 -11.56
C GLN A 510 14.39 -28.73 -10.91
N SER A 511 14.63 -27.56 -10.33
CA SER A 511 15.92 -27.20 -9.72
C SER A 511 16.28 -28.10 -8.54
N LYS A 512 17.58 -28.28 -8.30
CA LYS A 512 18.10 -28.91 -7.07
C LYS A 512 18.10 -27.97 -5.86
N TYR A 513 17.90 -26.66 -6.08
CA TYR A 513 17.91 -25.64 -5.04
C TYR A 513 16.50 -25.39 -4.52
N GLU A 514 16.26 -25.64 -3.23
CA GLU A 514 14.93 -25.50 -2.61
C GLU A 514 14.34 -24.09 -2.76
N SER A 515 15.17 -23.05 -2.65
CA SER A 515 14.73 -21.66 -2.82
C SER A 515 14.17 -21.40 -4.22
N TYR A 516 14.71 -22.06 -5.25
CA TYR A 516 14.28 -21.86 -6.63
C TYR A 516 12.93 -22.56 -6.87
N ILE A 517 12.78 -23.77 -6.33
CA ILE A 517 11.51 -24.50 -6.34
C ILE A 517 10.43 -23.67 -5.64
N GLN A 518 10.72 -23.14 -4.46
CA GLN A 518 9.77 -22.34 -3.68
C GLN A 518 9.34 -21.08 -4.44
N THR A 519 10.29 -20.30 -4.98
CA THR A 519 9.99 -19.11 -5.79
C THR A 519 9.17 -19.48 -7.04
N GLY A 520 9.52 -20.58 -7.71
CA GLY A 520 8.78 -21.08 -8.87
C GLY A 520 7.33 -21.47 -8.53
N CYS A 521 7.13 -22.21 -7.44
CA CYS A 521 5.82 -22.60 -6.94
C CYS A 521 4.95 -21.39 -6.57
N THR A 522 5.51 -20.41 -5.85
CA THR A 522 4.79 -19.18 -5.50
C THR A 522 4.39 -18.40 -6.75
N SER A 523 5.29 -18.28 -7.73
CA SER A 523 5.02 -17.58 -8.99
C SER A 523 3.90 -18.28 -9.78
N LEU A 524 3.96 -19.61 -9.91
CA LEU A 524 2.92 -20.40 -10.59
C LEU A 524 1.56 -20.27 -9.88
N LYS A 525 1.56 -20.31 -8.55
CA LYS A 525 0.35 -20.14 -7.73
C LYS A 525 -0.31 -18.78 -7.98
N LEU A 526 0.48 -17.70 -8.07
CA LEU A 526 -0.03 -16.36 -8.35
C LEU A 526 -0.61 -16.27 -9.77
N VAL A 527 0.08 -16.83 -10.78
CA VAL A 527 -0.45 -16.87 -12.15
C VAL A 527 -1.80 -17.60 -12.20
N MET A 528 -1.90 -18.76 -11.56
CA MET A 528 -3.14 -19.53 -11.53
C MET A 528 -4.27 -18.80 -10.77
N LYS A 529 -3.96 -18.09 -9.69
CA LYS A 529 -4.98 -17.37 -8.92
C LYS A 529 -5.50 -16.12 -9.61
N HIS A 530 -4.62 -15.35 -10.26
CA HIS A 530 -4.97 -14.02 -10.77
C HIS A 530 -5.26 -13.97 -12.27
N PHE A 531 -4.70 -14.89 -13.07
CA PHE A 531 -4.77 -14.81 -14.53
C PHE A 531 -5.51 -15.98 -15.17
N TRP A 532 -5.77 -17.08 -14.45
CA TRP A 532 -6.42 -18.25 -15.05
C TRP A 532 -7.84 -17.96 -15.55
N THR A 533 -8.66 -17.25 -14.78
CA THR A 533 -10.02 -16.84 -15.20
C THR A 533 -9.96 -16.01 -16.48
N LEU A 534 -9.11 -14.98 -16.51
CA LEU A 534 -8.87 -14.15 -17.70
C LEU A 534 -8.45 -14.99 -18.91
N ILE A 535 -7.48 -15.91 -18.74
CA ILE A 535 -6.98 -16.77 -19.84
C ILE A 535 -8.10 -17.67 -20.35
N SER A 536 -8.82 -18.35 -19.45
CA SER A 536 -9.91 -19.28 -19.76
C SER A 536 -11.05 -18.57 -20.50
N ASP A 537 -11.52 -17.43 -19.98
CA ASP A 537 -12.64 -16.68 -20.56
C ASP A 537 -12.28 -16.09 -21.92
N THR A 538 -11.04 -15.60 -22.07
CA THR A 538 -10.55 -15.07 -23.36
C THR A 538 -10.44 -16.15 -24.43
N LEU A 539 -10.09 -17.38 -24.05
CA LEU A 539 -9.99 -18.51 -24.97
C LEU A 539 -11.36 -19.11 -25.33
N LYS A 540 -12.34 -19.04 -24.41
CA LYS A 540 -13.74 -19.48 -24.64
C LYS A 540 -14.60 -18.45 -25.37
N ALA A 541 -14.19 -17.19 -25.39
CA ALA A 541 -14.95 -16.12 -26.04
C ALA A 541 -15.12 -16.39 -27.55
N THR A 542 -16.34 -16.18 -28.06
CA THR A 542 -16.63 -16.34 -29.49
C THR A 542 -15.86 -15.33 -30.34
N PRO A 543 -15.39 -15.71 -31.55
CA PRO A 543 -14.70 -14.78 -32.44
C PRO A 543 -15.60 -13.58 -32.76
N SER A 544 -15.09 -12.35 -32.60
CA SER A 544 -15.82 -11.16 -33.06
C SER A 544 -15.83 -11.08 -34.57
N VAL A 545 -16.94 -10.60 -35.13
CA VAL A 545 -17.03 -10.21 -36.54
C VAL A 545 -16.30 -8.86 -36.70
N GLY A 546 -15.06 -8.88 -37.18
CA GLY A 546 -14.23 -7.69 -37.43
C GLY A 546 -12.76 -7.90 -37.10
N VAL A 547 -11.89 -6.95 -37.52
CA VAL A 547 -10.45 -6.99 -37.23
C VAL A 547 -10.16 -6.12 -36.01
N ASP A 548 -10.11 -6.73 -34.83
CA ASP A 548 -9.62 -6.09 -33.59
C ASP A 548 -8.24 -6.65 -33.25
N ILE A 549 -7.21 -5.89 -33.63
CA ILE A 549 -5.80 -6.27 -33.47
C ILE A 549 -5.46 -6.48 -31.98
N THR A 550 -6.03 -5.66 -31.08
CA THR A 550 -5.72 -5.72 -29.65
C THR A 550 -6.33 -6.95 -28.98
N ARG A 551 -7.54 -7.32 -29.40
CA ARG A 551 -8.20 -8.55 -28.95
C ARG A 551 -7.49 -9.79 -29.47
N GLU A 552 -7.06 -9.79 -30.72
CA GLU A 552 -6.31 -10.90 -31.31
C GLU A 552 -4.94 -11.06 -30.63
N GLU A 553 -4.24 -9.96 -30.36
CA GLU A 553 -2.99 -9.97 -29.59
C GLU A 553 -3.18 -10.53 -28.17
N ARG A 554 -4.25 -10.12 -27.46
CA ARG A 554 -4.57 -10.65 -26.13
C ARG A 554 -4.91 -12.14 -26.20
N HIS A 555 -5.73 -12.55 -27.17
CA HIS A 555 -6.09 -13.95 -27.37
C HIS A 555 -4.86 -14.81 -27.67
N GLN A 556 -3.94 -14.34 -28.51
CA GLN A 556 -2.68 -15.01 -28.78
C GLN A 556 -1.78 -15.12 -27.54
N LYS A 557 -1.67 -14.07 -26.72
CA LYS A 557 -0.93 -14.12 -25.45
C LYS A 557 -1.55 -15.14 -24.48
N CYS A 558 -2.88 -15.15 -24.34
CA CYS A 558 -3.59 -16.13 -23.50
C CYS A 558 -3.38 -17.57 -24.01
N ARG A 559 -3.36 -17.78 -25.33
CA ARG A 559 -3.09 -19.09 -25.93
C ARG A 559 -1.70 -19.61 -25.57
N VAL A 560 -0.67 -18.76 -25.74
CA VAL A 560 0.72 -19.11 -25.38
C VAL A 560 0.83 -19.40 -23.88
N CYS A 561 0.24 -18.56 -23.02
CA CYS A 561 0.24 -18.81 -21.57
C CYS A 561 -0.44 -20.14 -21.21
N CYS A 562 -1.59 -20.45 -21.84
CA CYS A 562 -2.31 -21.71 -21.61
C CYS A 562 -1.47 -22.94 -22.00
N GLU A 563 -0.80 -22.89 -23.16
CA GLU A 563 0.10 -23.97 -23.59
C GLU A 563 1.24 -24.20 -22.59
N GLN A 564 1.87 -23.12 -22.11
CA GLN A 564 2.92 -23.21 -21.10
C GLN A 564 2.39 -23.74 -19.76
N LEU A 565 1.20 -23.34 -19.34
CA LEU A 565 0.55 -23.87 -18.13
C LEU A 565 0.23 -25.36 -18.24
N LYS A 566 -0.24 -25.83 -19.41
CA LYS A 566 -0.45 -27.27 -19.68
C LYS A 566 0.88 -28.05 -19.55
N ASN A 567 1.98 -27.51 -20.08
CA ASN A 567 3.31 -28.12 -19.93
C ASN A 567 3.76 -28.20 -18.47
N LEU A 568 3.62 -27.11 -17.71
CA LEU A 568 3.96 -27.08 -16.28
C LEU A 568 3.08 -28.01 -15.43
N SER A 569 1.82 -28.22 -15.82
CA SER A 569 0.89 -29.13 -15.13
C SER A 569 1.45 -30.55 -15.05
N ASN A 570 2.06 -31.05 -16.12
CA ASN A 570 2.68 -32.38 -16.15
C ASN A 570 3.81 -32.51 -15.12
N ILE A 571 4.63 -31.46 -14.97
CA ILE A 571 5.74 -31.42 -14.00
C ILE A 571 5.19 -31.40 -12.57
N VAL A 572 4.16 -30.58 -12.33
CA VAL A 572 3.50 -30.48 -11.03
C VAL A 572 2.88 -31.81 -10.64
N LYS A 573 2.17 -32.50 -11.55
CA LYS A 573 1.60 -33.84 -11.32
C LYS A 573 2.69 -34.87 -10.97
N ASN A 574 3.80 -34.87 -11.69
CA ASN A 574 4.94 -35.76 -11.42
C ASN A 574 5.63 -35.47 -10.07
N LYS A 575 5.69 -34.20 -9.65
CA LYS A 575 6.29 -33.79 -8.37
C LYS A 575 5.34 -33.95 -7.18
N ALA A 576 4.03 -33.88 -7.37
CA ALA A 576 3.02 -34.03 -6.33
C ALA A 576 2.94 -35.44 -5.74
N THR A 577 3.38 -36.45 -6.50
CA THR A 577 3.48 -37.85 -6.04
C THR A 577 4.75 -38.12 -5.22
N GLN A 578 5.74 -37.22 -5.23
CA GLN A 578 6.97 -37.35 -4.47
C GLN A 578 6.77 -36.94 -3.00
N VAL A 579 7.31 -37.73 -2.08
CA VAL A 579 7.29 -37.42 -0.63
C VAL A 579 8.47 -36.49 -0.32
N GLY A 580 8.19 -35.30 0.22
CA GLY A 580 9.23 -34.32 0.56
C GLY A 580 8.66 -33.00 1.11
N ARG A 581 9.55 -32.09 1.52
CA ARG A 581 9.22 -30.79 2.15
C ARG A 581 8.24 -29.94 1.33
N HIS A 582 8.32 -30.00 0.00
CA HIS A 582 7.45 -29.24 -0.92
C HIS A 582 6.28 -30.07 -1.49
N GLY A 583 6.10 -31.33 -1.07
CA GLY A 583 5.06 -32.21 -1.61
C GLY A 583 3.64 -31.68 -1.37
N SER A 584 3.39 -31.02 -0.22
CA SER A 584 2.13 -30.35 0.06
C SER A 584 1.88 -29.16 -0.87
N THR A 585 2.91 -28.39 -1.19
CA THR A 585 2.83 -27.25 -2.13
C THR A 585 2.53 -27.72 -3.55
N PHE A 586 3.16 -28.81 -4.01
CA PHE A 586 2.86 -29.38 -5.33
C PHE A 586 1.46 -29.99 -5.41
N LYS A 587 0.95 -30.59 -4.33
CA LYS A 587 -0.45 -31.05 -4.26
C LYS A 587 -1.45 -29.90 -4.31
N GLU A 588 -1.17 -28.80 -3.61
CA GLU A 588 -1.98 -27.59 -3.69
C GLU A 588 -1.98 -26.99 -5.11
N LEU A 589 -0.82 -26.91 -5.75
CA LEU A 589 -0.70 -26.47 -7.15
C LEU A 589 -1.44 -27.41 -8.10
N GLN A 590 -1.36 -28.72 -7.90
CA GLN A 590 -2.08 -29.70 -8.70
C GLN A 590 -3.61 -29.48 -8.63
N LEU A 591 -4.14 -29.18 -7.44
CA LEU A 591 -5.56 -28.84 -7.26
C LEU A 591 -5.92 -27.52 -7.94
N LEU A 592 -5.07 -26.49 -7.81
CA LEU A 592 -5.29 -25.21 -8.48
C LEU A 592 -5.25 -25.33 -10.02
N MET A 593 -4.48 -26.29 -10.53
CA MET A 593 -4.31 -26.55 -11.96
C MET A 593 -5.30 -27.57 -12.52
N SER A 594 -6.18 -28.17 -11.72
CA SER A 594 -7.19 -29.11 -12.20
C SER A 594 -8.09 -28.56 -13.32
N PRO A 595 -8.48 -27.27 -13.37
CA PRO A 595 -9.31 -26.75 -14.45
C PRO A 595 -8.63 -26.73 -15.83
N LEU A 596 -7.30 -26.90 -15.90
CA LEU A 596 -6.58 -27.00 -17.17
C LEU A 596 -6.91 -28.30 -17.92
N ASP A 597 -7.27 -29.36 -17.19
CA ASP A 597 -7.59 -30.67 -17.75
C ASP A 597 -8.95 -30.67 -18.50
N ASP A 598 -9.84 -29.73 -18.18
CA ASP A 598 -11.17 -29.55 -18.79
C ASP A 598 -11.22 -28.44 -19.86
N SER A 599 -10.07 -27.84 -20.20
CA SER A 599 -9.97 -26.78 -21.21
C SER A 599 -9.80 -27.36 -22.62
N PRO A 600 -10.46 -26.78 -23.66
CA PRO A 600 -10.33 -27.27 -25.03
C PRO A 600 -8.88 -27.24 -25.56
#